data_AF-A0A4V2WSL0-F1
#
_entry.id   AF-A0A4V2WSL0-F1
#
_cell.length_a   1.000
_cell.length_b   1.000
_cell.length_c   1.000
_cell.angle_alpha   90.00
_cell.angle_beta   90.00
_cell.angle_gamma   90.00
#
_symmetry.space_group_name_H-M   'P 1'
#
loop_
_entity.id
_entity.type
_entity.pdbx_description
1 polymer ?
#
loop_
_entity_poly.entity_id
_entity_poly.type
_entity_poly.pdbx_seq_one_letter_code
_entity_poly.pdbx_strand_id
1 'polypeptide(L)'
;MRWINADGEFITPGEFITLFEKNHSIRKLDQYVFETVCRLNIKAVAEGIETESQVAFLKECGCDYIQGYYYYKPMPAEEFAAELDRQSGKAV
;
A
#
# COMPACT_ATOMS: atom_id res chain seq x y z
N MET A 1 5.64 -10.33 17.83
CA MET A 1 4.60 -11.02 18.63
C MET A 1 4.40 -12.41 18.06
N ARG A 2 4.41 -13.46 18.89
CA ARG A 2 4.06 -14.84 18.47
C ARG A 2 2.66 -15.15 18.98
N TRP A 3 1.76 -15.56 18.09
CA TRP A 3 0.39 -15.88 18.45
C TRP A 3 0.30 -17.34 18.86
N ILE A 4 -0.25 -17.58 20.05
CA ILE A 4 -0.45 -18.91 20.63
C ILE A 4 -1.93 -19.03 20.96
N ASN A 5 -2.57 -20.13 20.57
CA ASN A 5 -3.98 -20.37 20.91
C ASN A 5 -4.16 -20.78 22.38
N ALA A 6 -5.41 -20.99 22.81
CA ALA A 6 -5.73 -21.38 24.19
C ALA A 6 -5.13 -22.74 24.59
N ASP A 7 -4.87 -23.62 23.62
CA ASP A 7 -4.31 -24.96 23.81
C ASP A 7 -2.77 -24.96 23.80
N GLY A 8 -2.14 -23.79 23.64
CA GLY A 8 -0.68 -23.65 23.64
C GLY A 8 -0.03 -23.87 22.27
N GLU A 9 -0.82 -24.03 21.20
CA GLU A 9 -0.31 -24.25 19.85
C GLU A 9 0.05 -22.92 19.17
N PHE A 10 1.12 -22.95 18.38
CA PHE A 10 1.59 -21.80 17.62
C PHE A 10 0.69 -21.58 16.40
N ILE A 11 0.10 -20.39 16.30
CA ILE A 11 -0.65 -19.97 15.11
C ILE A 11 0.34 -19.31 14.14
N THR A 12 0.42 -19.86 12.94
CA THR A 12 1.27 -19.29 11.89
C THR A 12 0.69 -17.97 11.37
N PRO A 13 1.50 -17.04 10.84
CA PRO A 13 0.99 -15.82 10.23
C PRO A 13 -0.08 -16.08 9.16
N GLY A 14 0.06 -17.13 8.35
CA GLY A 14 -0.93 -17.47 7.32
C GLY A 14 -2.32 -17.84 7.89
N GLU A 15 -2.35 -18.59 9.00
CA GLU A 15 -3.59 -18.96 9.68
C GLU A 15 -4.25 -17.76 10.38
N PHE A 16 -3.45 -16.95 11.08
CA PHE A 16 -3.92 -15.73 11.74
C PHE A 16 -4.46 -14.72 10.72
N ILE A 17 -3.72 -14.44 9.64
CA ILE A 17 -4.14 -13.49 8.60
C ILE A 17 -5.48 -13.93 8.01
N THR A 18 -5.59 -15.21 7.63
CA THR A 18 -6.83 -15.77 7.06
C THR A 18 -8.01 -15.63 8.02
N LEU A 19 -7.81 -15.90 9.31
CA LEU A 19 -8.86 -15.76 10.33
C LEU A 19 -9.35 -14.31 10.44
N PHE A 20 -8.44 -13.35 10.42
CA PHE A 20 -8.78 -11.93 10.57
C PHE A 20 -9.33 -11.29 9.29
N GLU A 21 -8.95 -11.80 8.12
CA GLU A 21 -9.53 -11.43 6.83
C GLU A 21 -10.99 -11.86 6.74
N LYS A 22 -11.29 -13.12 7.12
CA LYS A 22 -12.66 -13.65 7.18
C LYS A 22 -13.57 -12.86 8.11
N ASN A 23 -13.02 -12.35 9.21
CA ASN A 23 -13.76 -11.52 10.18
C ASN A 23 -13.74 -10.02 9.85
N HIS A 24 -13.21 -9.62 8.68
CA HIS A 24 -13.08 -8.24 8.22
C HIS A 24 -12.34 -7.29 9.20
N SER A 25 -11.62 -7.84 10.17
CA SER A 25 -10.98 -7.06 11.23
C SER A 25 -9.71 -6.38 10.72
N ILE A 26 -8.97 -7.03 9.81
CA ILE A 26 -7.83 -6.43 9.10
C ILE A 26 -8.27 -5.19 8.33
N ARG A 27 -9.34 -5.29 7.51
CA ARG A 27 -9.82 -4.16 6.70
C ARG A 27 -10.20 -2.93 7.52
N LYS A 28 -10.84 -3.13 8.69
CA LYS A 28 -11.20 -2.03 9.59
C LYS A 28 -9.97 -1.36 10.20
N LEU A 29 -8.96 -2.15 10.55
CA LEU A 29 -7.70 -1.62 11.06
C LEU A 29 -6.96 -0.83 9.97
N ASP A 30 -6.89 -1.38 8.76
CA ASP A 30 -6.24 -0.72 7.61
C ASP A 30 -6.91 0.62 7.31
N GLN A 31 -8.25 0.64 7.27
CA GLN A 31 -9.01 1.86 7.07
C GLN A 31 -8.77 2.87 8.20
N TYR A 32 -8.74 2.43 9.47
CA TYR A 32 -8.45 3.30 10.60
C TYR A 32 -7.04 3.90 10.53
N VAL A 33 -6.04 3.08 10.23
CA VAL A 33 -4.64 3.53 10.08
C VAL A 33 -4.55 4.55 8.97
N PHE A 34 -5.14 4.24 7.81
CA PHE A 34 -5.15 5.12 6.65
C PHE A 34 -5.82 6.47 6.96
N GLU A 35 -7.06 6.46 7.47
CA GLU A 35 -7.77 7.68 7.87
C GLU A 35 -6.98 8.49 8.92
N THR A 36 -6.30 7.82 9.85
CA THR A 36 -5.50 8.47 10.88
C THR A 36 -4.25 9.14 10.30
N VAL A 37 -3.53 8.44 9.41
CA VAL A 37 -2.36 8.98 8.71
C VAL A 37 -2.75 10.20 7.87
N CYS A 38 -3.86 10.11 7.12
CA CYS A 38 -4.43 11.23 6.37
C CYS A 38 -4.77 12.42 7.29
N ARG A 39 -5.48 12.20 8.41
CA ARG A 39 -5.83 13.27 9.37
C ARG A 39 -4.61 13.94 10.01
N LEU A 40 -3.56 13.16 10.29
CA LEU A 40 -2.35 13.66 10.92
C LEU A 40 -1.40 14.34 9.93
N ASN A 41 -1.74 14.36 8.64
CA ASN A 41 -0.90 14.89 7.57
C ASN A 41 0.52 14.28 7.58
N ILE A 42 0.59 12.99 7.93
CA ILE A 42 1.82 12.22 7.92
C ILE A 42 2.06 11.77 6.49
N LYS A 43 3.29 11.98 6.01
CA LYS A 43 3.66 11.53 4.67
C LYS A 43 3.47 10.04 4.51
N ALA A 44 2.59 9.65 3.59
CA ALA A 44 2.26 8.25 3.33
C ALA A 44 2.70 7.82 1.94
N VAL A 45 3.17 6.58 1.83
CA VAL A 45 3.38 5.90 0.55
C VAL A 45 2.38 4.75 0.45
N ALA A 46 1.53 4.78 -0.57
CA ALA A 46 0.66 3.66 -0.91
C ALA A 46 1.34 2.79 -1.97
N GLU A 47 1.68 1.55 -1.62
CA GLU A 47 2.35 0.60 -2.52
C GLU A 47 1.37 -0.43 -3.11
N GLY A 48 1.72 -1.00 -4.27
CA GLY A 48 0.96 -2.08 -4.91
C GLY A 48 -0.28 -1.63 -5.70
N ILE A 49 -0.31 -0.39 -6.18
CA ILE A 49 -1.46 0.15 -6.91
C ILE A 49 -1.46 -0.26 -8.38
N GLU A 50 -2.57 -0.84 -8.84
CA GLU A 50 -2.68 -1.44 -10.18
C GLU A 50 -3.76 -0.80 -11.04
N THR A 51 -4.75 -0.12 -10.44
CA THR A 51 -5.91 0.43 -11.17
C THR A 51 -6.07 1.93 -10.99
N GLU A 52 -6.70 2.57 -11.98
CA GLU A 52 -7.04 4.01 -11.92
C GLU A 52 -7.99 4.33 -10.75
N SER A 53 -8.95 3.44 -10.46
CA SER A 53 -9.89 3.62 -9.35
C SER A 53 -9.20 3.69 -8.00
N GLN A 54 -8.15 2.89 -7.78
CA GLN A 54 -7.33 2.95 -6.57
C GLN A 54 -6.56 4.27 -6.47
N VAL A 55 -6.01 4.75 -7.58
CA VAL A 55 -5.32 6.05 -7.63
C VAL A 55 -6.26 7.20 -7.31
N ALA A 56 -7.46 7.21 -7.90
CA ALA A 56 -8.47 8.24 -7.66
C ALA A 56 -8.83 8.32 -6.18
N PHE A 57 -9.10 7.16 -5.55
CA PHE A 57 -9.38 7.07 -4.12
C PHE A 57 -8.22 7.61 -3.27
N LEU A 58 -6.98 7.17 -3.53
CA LEU A 58 -5.82 7.59 -2.74
C LEU A 58 -5.52 9.09 -2.87
N LYS A 59 -5.77 9.68 -4.05
CA LYS A 59 -5.67 11.13 -4.28
C LYS A 59 -6.73 11.90 -3.50
N GLU A 60 -7.98 11.44 -3.50
CA GLU A 60 -9.06 12.05 -2.70
C GLU A 60 -8.74 12.05 -1.21
N CYS A 61 -8.11 10.98 -0.73
CA CYS A 61 -7.68 10.86 0.66
C CYS A 61 -6.39 11.63 0.99
N GLY A 62 -5.76 12.29 0.03
CA GLY A 62 -4.56 13.10 0.25
C GLY A 62 -3.28 12.31 0.47
N CYS A 63 -3.15 11.11 -0.12
CA CYS A 63 -1.92 10.33 -0.07
C CYS A 63 -0.78 11.03 -0.86
N ASP A 64 0.37 11.22 -0.22
CA ASP A 64 1.51 11.97 -0.79
C ASP A 64 2.18 11.26 -1.95
N TYR A 65 2.40 9.95 -1.81
CA TYR A 65 3.15 9.16 -2.76
C TYR A 65 2.40 7.87 -3.08
N ILE A 66 2.32 7.54 -4.37
CA ILE A 66 1.66 6.34 -4.85
C ILE A 66 2.66 5.55 -5.69
N GLN A 67 2.87 4.29 -5.34
CA GLN A 67 3.71 3.35 -6.06
C GLN A 67 2.88 2.14 -6.51
N GLY A 68 3.02 1.78 -7.78
CA GLY A 68 2.44 0.55 -8.27
C GLY A 68 2.50 0.41 -9.78
N TYR A 69 2.11 -0.76 -10.27
CA TYR A 69 2.18 -1.12 -11.68
C TYR A 69 1.27 -0.29 -12.57
N TYR A 70 0.28 0.40 -11.98
CA TYR A 70 -0.50 1.42 -12.66
C TYR A 70 0.40 2.49 -13.30
N TYR A 71 1.47 2.90 -12.59
CA TYR A 71 2.44 3.86 -13.12
C TYR A 71 3.58 3.15 -13.85
N TYR A 72 4.38 2.39 -13.10
CA TYR A 72 5.55 1.71 -13.62
C TYR A 72 5.74 0.37 -12.91
N LYS A 73 6.10 -0.65 -13.69
CA LYS A 73 6.65 -1.90 -13.14
C LYS A 73 8.10 -1.65 -12.72
N PRO A 74 8.65 -2.47 -11.79
CA PRO A 74 10.08 -2.52 -11.53
C PRO A 74 10.84 -2.66 -12.85
N MET A 75 11.83 -1.81 -13.05
CA MET A 75 12.62 -1.74 -14.28
C MET A 75 14.12 -1.66 -13.93
N PRO A 76 15.01 -2.06 -14.86
CA PRO A 76 16.46 -1.84 -14.73
C PRO A 76 16.82 -0.37 -14.56
N ALA A 77 17.98 -0.12 -13.97
CA ALA A 77 18.45 1.24 -13.68
C ALA A 77 18.64 2.08 -14.96
N GLU A 78 19.05 1.44 -16.06
CA GLU A 78 19.25 2.09 -17.36
C GLU A 78 17.91 2.57 -17.95
N GLU A 79 16.87 1.74 -17.84
CA GLU A 79 15.51 2.09 -18.28
C GLU A 79 14.92 3.22 -17.42
N PHE A 80 15.17 3.17 -16.11
CA PHE A 80 14.74 4.23 -15.19
C PHE A 80 15.39 5.58 -15.52
N ALA A 81 16.71 5.60 -15.77
CA ALA A 81 17.41 6.84 -16.13
C ALA A 81 16.86 7.45 -17.44
N ALA A 82 16.66 6.61 -18.47
CA ALA A 82 16.07 7.06 -19.73
C ALA A 82 14.64 7.62 -19.55
N GLU A 83 13.85 7.02 -18.66
CA GLU A 83 12.50 7.47 -18.35
C GLU A 83 12.49 8.81 -17.58
N LEU A 84 13.44 9.01 -16.64
CA LEU A 84 13.61 10.29 -15.95
C LEU A 84 13.96 11.42 -16.92
N ASP A 85 14.87 11.18 -17.87
CA ASP A 85 15.23 12.16 -18.90
C ASP A 85 14.01 12.50 -19.78
N ARG A 86 13.21 11.50 -20.15
CA ARG A 86 11.99 11.68 -20.94
C ARG A 86 10.93 12.53 -20.22
N GLN A 87 10.77 12.35 -18.92
CA GLN A 87 9.80 13.14 -18.13
C GLN A 87 10.28 14.56 -17.86
N SER A 88 11.60 14.75 -17.70
CA SER A 88 12.21 16.08 -17.51
C SER A 88 11.99 16.99 -18.72
N GLY A 89 11.84 16.44 -19.92
CA GLY A 89 11.46 17.17 -21.14
C GLY A 89 9.96 17.43 -21.33
N LYS A 90 9.09 16.94 -20.43
CA LYS A 90 7.63 17.08 -20.49
C LYS A 90 7.04 18.03 -19.44
N ALA A 91 7.86 18.61 -18.56
CA ALA A 91 7.42 19.65 -17.65
C ALA A 91 7.16 20.94 -18.44
N VAL A 92 5.90 21.13 -18.84
CA VAL A 92 5.32 22.40 -19.33
C VAL A 92 4.42 22.95 -18.24
#